data_AF-A0AAD1GXP9-F1
#
_entry.id   AF-A0AAD1GXP9-F1
#
_cell.length_a   1.000
_cell.length_b   1.000
_cell.length_c   1.000
_cell.angle_alpha   90.00
_cell.angle_beta   90.00
_cell.angle_gamma   90.00
#
_symmetry.space_group_name_H-M   'P 1'
#
loop_
_entity.id
_entity.type
_entity.pdbx_description
1 polymer ?
#
loop_
_entity_poly.entity_id
_entity_poly.type
_entity_poly.pdbx_seq_one_letter_code
_entity_poly.pdbx_strand_id
1 'polypeptide(L)'
;MRPRIIQRDGQIGFYWATPDNRPTSLPKLIIDDEEPDRLVATHLEALDDALIIAAGRFGDLLGGGKRPDDRDRQALIILYRRLDHLCREFAQALELTNMTADLRAGKIIGTAALFSIRARQPLGLLGPPPLDAELDDPPIGVVSGFGRMCYVDPANPWKGARWVLESETGQRFPLTLSMLLFDSSGVNKDAARREHREAIEACIAASCMSEADPFVIASALDWLLYDWLMAHREDPDSAAIQIPKGYESDAVMIVTATAASVTARARFDPGLAA
;
A
#
# COMPACT_ATOMS: atom_id res chain seq x y z
N MET A 1 -20.70 -26.88 11.37
CA MET A 1 -20.54 -26.21 10.05
C MET A 1 -19.47 -25.14 10.22
N ARG A 2 -18.60 -24.94 9.21
CA ARG A 2 -17.46 -24.00 9.29
C ARG A 2 -17.87 -22.61 8.78
N PRO A 3 -17.20 -21.53 9.22
CA PRO A 3 -17.35 -20.22 8.58
C PRO A 3 -16.94 -20.29 7.10
N ARG A 4 -17.47 -19.38 6.29
CA ARG A 4 -17.24 -19.35 4.85
C ARG A 4 -17.08 -17.94 4.31
N ILE A 5 -16.38 -17.84 3.19
CA ILE A 5 -16.30 -16.60 2.41
C ILE A 5 -17.53 -16.49 1.51
N ILE A 6 -18.13 -15.29 1.48
CA ILE A 6 -19.23 -14.97 0.56
C ILE A 6 -18.73 -13.94 -0.45
N GLN A 7 -18.75 -14.34 -1.71
CA GLN A 7 -18.46 -13.52 -2.87
C GLN A 7 -19.53 -13.80 -3.93
N ARG A 8 -20.33 -12.79 -4.26
CA ARG A 8 -21.37 -12.88 -5.30
C ARG A 8 -20.81 -12.45 -6.66
N ASP A 9 -21.45 -12.89 -7.73
CA ASP A 9 -21.12 -12.43 -9.09
C ASP A 9 -21.17 -10.90 -9.17
N GLY A 10 -20.08 -10.31 -9.68
CA GLY A 10 -19.92 -8.87 -9.82
C GLY A 10 -19.62 -8.10 -8.52
N GLN A 11 -19.52 -8.78 -7.37
CA GLN A 11 -19.08 -8.20 -6.11
C GLN A 11 -17.57 -7.90 -6.16
N ILE A 12 -17.19 -6.74 -5.62
CA ILE A 12 -15.79 -6.36 -5.45
C ILE A 12 -15.33 -6.85 -4.08
N GLY A 13 -14.33 -7.73 -4.07
CA GLY A 13 -13.84 -8.40 -2.86
C GLY A 13 -14.86 -9.39 -2.28
N PHE A 14 -14.68 -9.71 -1.00
CA PHE A 14 -15.50 -10.70 -0.29
C PHE A 14 -15.76 -10.27 1.16
N TYR A 15 -16.58 -11.02 1.88
CA TYR A 15 -16.71 -10.91 3.33
C TYR A 15 -16.85 -12.29 3.96
N TRP A 16 -16.46 -12.40 5.24
CA TRP A 16 -16.62 -13.63 6.02
C TRP A 16 -18.04 -13.76 6.57
N ALA A 17 -18.54 -14.99 6.64
CA ALA A 17 -19.79 -15.30 7.30
C ALA A 17 -19.64 -16.49 8.25
N THR A 18 -20.33 -16.41 9.38
CA THR A 18 -20.50 -17.52 10.32
C THR A 18 -21.29 -18.66 9.68
N PRO A 19 -21.31 -19.86 10.30
CA PRO A 19 -22.08 -21.01 9.80
C PRO A 19 -23.58 -20.75 9.58
N ASP A 20 -24.17 -19.82 10.33
CA ASP A 20 -25.56 -19.37 10.22
C ASP A 20 -25.75 -18.17 9.26
N ASN A 21 -24.76 -17.90 8.41
CA ASN A 21 -24.75 -16.83 7.39
C ASN A 21 -24.80 -15.40 7.93
N ARG A 22 -24.34 -15.16 9.16
CA ARG A 22 -24.18 -13.80 9.68
C ARG A 22 -22.83 -13.23 9.23
N PRO A 23 -22.80 -12.00 8.66
CA PRO A 23 -21.54 -11.34 8.34
C PRO A 23 -20.63 -11.20 9.57
N THR A 24 -19.34 -11.45 9.38
CA THR A 24 -18.29 -11.34 10.40
C THR A 24 -16.98 -10.91 9.74
N SER A 25 -15.90 -10.81 10.51
CA SER A 25 -14.55 -10.47 10.06
C SER A 25 -13.58 -11.61 10.37
N LEU A 26 -12.44 -11.64 9.67
CA LEU A 26 -11.40 -12.64 9.95
C LEU A 26 -10.91 -12.60 11.41
N PRO A 27 -10.58 -11.43 12.01
CA PRO A 27 -10.12 -11.37 13.40
C PRO A 27 -11.13 -11.95 14.40
N LYS A 28 -12.43 -11.75 14.16
CA LYS A 28 -13.50 -12.30 15.02
C LYS A 28 -13.61 -13.82 14.92
N LEU A 29 -13.30 -14.39 13.76
CA LEU A 29 -13.36 -15.85 13.57
C LEU A 29 -12.18 -16.54 14.25
N ILE A 30 -10.99 -15.94 14.16
CA ILE A 30 -9.74 -16.55 14.64
C ILE A 30 -9.68 -16.74 16.15
N ILE A 31 -10.28 -15.84 16.94
CA ILE A 31 -10.20 -15.85 18.41
C ILE A 31 -10.70 -17.18 19.00
N ASP A 32 -11.71 -17.79 18.39
CA ASP A 32 -12.38 -19.00 18.89
C ASP A 32 -12.22 -20.22 17.94
N ASP A 33 -11.33 -20.15 16.93
CA ASP A 33 -11.11 -21.24 15.96
C ASP A 33 -9.96 -22.16 16.38
N GLU A 34 -10.13 -23.47 16.21
CA GLU A 34 -9.12 -24.48 16.52
C GLU A 34 -8.01 -24.59 15.45
N GLU A 35 -8.25 -24.09 14.23
CA GLU A 35 -7.35 -24.09 13.07
C GLU A 35 -7.22 -22.67 12.46
N PRO A 36 -6.73 -21.68 13.22
CA PRO A 36 -6.71 -20.28 12.79
C PRO A 36 -5.80 -20.00 11.59
N ASP A 37 -4.71 -20.75 11.46
CA ASP A 37 -3.77 -20.72 10.33
C ASP A 37 -4.48 -21.02 9.00
N ARG A 38 -5.42 -21.97 9.01
CA ARG A 38 -6.26 -22.30 7.85
C ARG A 38 -7.12 -21.12 7.43
N LEU A 39 -7.70 -20.37 8.38
CA LEU A 39 -8.52 -19.19 8.07
C LEU A 39 -7.69 -18.04 7.50
N VAL A 40 -6.48 -17.82 8.03
CA VAL A 40 -5.52 -16.84 7.50
C VAL A 40 -5.15 -17.17 6.05
N ALA A 41 -4.80 -18.42 5.77
CA ALA A 41 -4.47 -18.87 4.42
C ALA A 41 -5.67 -18.72 3.46
N THR A 42 -6.87 -19.12 3.90
CA THR A 42 -8.12 -19.01 3.11
C THR A 42 -8.44 -17.55 2.77
N HIS A 43 -8.24 -16.62 3.70
CA HIS A 43 -8.46 -15.21 3.45
C HIS A 43 -7.51 -14.67 2.38
N LEU A 44 -6.23 -15.04 2.47
CA LEU A 44 -5.22 -14.58 1.52
C LEU A 44 -5.48 -15.12 0.10
N GLU A 45 -5.90 -16.38 -0.02
CA GLU A 45 -6.31 -16.99 -1.30
C GLU A 45 -7.52 -16.25 -1.91
N ALA A 46 -8.55 -15.99 -1.12
CA ALA A 46 -9.71 -15.26 -1.62
C ALA A 46 -9.39 -13.80 -1.99
N LEU A 47 -8.40 -13.18 -1.33
CA LEU A 47 -7.92 -11.85 -1.71
C LEU A 47 -7.19 -11.88 -3.06
N ASP A 48 -6.36 -12.89 -3.29
CA ASP A 48 -5.68 -13.14 -4.57
C ASP A 48 -6.70 -13.26 -5.72
N ASP A 49 -7.72 -14.10 -5.57
CA ASP A 49 -8.80 -14.25 -6.55
C ASP A 49 -9.57 -12.95 -6.78
N ALA A 50 -9.85 -12.19 -5.71
CA ALA A 50 -10.50 -10.90 -5.82
C ALA A 50 -9.66 -9.86 -6.58
N LEU A 51 -8.32 -9.92 -6.48
CA LEU A 51 -7.42 -9.04 -7.22
C LEU A 51 -7.41 -9.38 -8.72
N ILE A 52 -7.50 -10.66 -9.10
CA ILE A 52 -7.63 -11.05 -10.52
C ILE A 52 -8.90 -10.44 -11.13
N ILE A 53 -10.03 -10.54 -10.41
CA ILE A 53 -11.30 -9.96 -10.86
C ILE A 53 -11.21 -8.42 -10.91
N ALA A 54 -10.58 -7.81 -9.91
CA ALA A 54 -10.39 -6.36 -9.88
C ALA A 54 -9.49 -5.87 -11.03
N ALA A 55 -8.42 -6.58 -11.35
CA ALA A 55 -7.52 -6.26 -12.45
C ALA A 55 -8.27 -6.26 -13.79
N GLY A 56 -9.04 -7.32 -14.08
CA GLY A 56 -9.82 -7.41 -15.31
C GLY A 56 -10.92 -6.35 -15.43
N ARG A 57 -11.47 -5.88 -14.31
CA ARG A 57 -12.56 -4.88 -14.30
C ARG A 57 -12.07 -3.43 -14.26
N PHE A 58 -10.99 -3.16 -13.57
CA PHE A 58 -10.53 -1.80 -13.26
C PHE A 58 -9.17 -1.46 -13.89
N GLY A 59 -8.53 -2.37 -14.62
CA GLY A 59 -7.19 -2.19 -15.20
C GLY A 59 -7.02 -0.86 -15.93
N ASP A 60 -7.94 -0.51 -16.86
CA ASP A 60 -7.88 0.75 -17.60
C ASP A 60 -7.98 2.00 -16.71
N LEU A 61 -8.73 1.92 -15.60
CA LEU A 61 -8.88 3.01 -14.65
C LEU A 61 -7.66 3.14 -13.74
N LEU A 62 -7.17 2.02 -13.21
CA LEU A 62 -6.02 1.97 -12.29
C LEU A 62 -4.70 2.29 -13.01
N GLY A 63 -4.58 1.89 -14.28
CA GLY A 63 -3.44 2.21 -15.14
C GLY A 63 -3.50 3.61 -15.76
N GLY A 64 -4.62 4.34 -15.61
CA GLY A 64 -4.78 5.69 -16.15
C GLY A 64 -5.11 5.75 -17.65
N GLY A 65 -5.44 4.63 -18.28
CA GLY A 65 -5.90 4.57 -19.67
C GLY A 65 -7.27 5.22 -19.89
N LYS A 66 -8.10 5.31 -18.85
CA LYS A 66 -9.40 6.00 -18.86
C LYS A 66 -9.55 6.92 -17.64
N ARG A 67 -10.15 8.11 -17.86
CA ARG A 67 -10.65 8.97 -16.76
C ARG A 67 -12.00 8.43 -16.25
N PRO A 68 -12.19 8.26 -14.93
CA PRO A 68 -13.42 7.70 -14.40
C PRO A 68 -14.62 8.64 -14.59
N ASP A 69 -15.73 8.09 -15.05
CA ASP A 69 -17.05 8.74 -14.96
C ASP A 69 -17.66 8.57 -13.56
N ASP A 70 -18.87 9.10 -13.32
CA ASP A 70 -19.51 9.03 -12.00
C ASP A 70 -19.74 7.60 -11.51
N ARG A 71 -20.03 6.66 -12.42
CA ARG A 71 -20.24 5.25 -12.07
C ARG A 71 -18.91 4.59 -11.71
N ASP A 72 -17.86 4.88 -12.48
CA ASP A 72 -16.51 4.42 -12.18
C ASP A 72 -16.03 4.96 -10.83
N ARG A 73 -16.28 6.24 -10.53
CA ARG A 73 -15.92 6.84 -9.23
C ARG A 73 -16.57 6.10 -8.05
N GLN A 74 -17.86 5.78 -8.14
CA GLN A 74 -18.54 4.98 -7.12
C GLN A 74 -17.95 3.56 -7.00
N ALA A 75 -17.60 2.94 -8.13
CA ALA A 75 -16.99 1.62 -8.12
C ALA A 75 -15.57 1.63 -7.53
N LEU A 76 -14.77 2.66 -7.79
CA LEU A 76 -13.45 2.87 -7.19
C LEU A 76 -13.55 3.09 -5.68
N ILE A 77 -14.58 3.81 -5.20
CA ILE A 77 -14.84 3.98 -3.76
C ILE A 77 -15.08 2.62 -3.10
N ILE A 78 -15.90 1.76 -3.72
CA ILE A 78 -16.15 0.42 -3.20
C ILE A 78 -14.87 -0.42 -3.23
N LEU A 79 -14.09 -0.33 -4.32
CA LEU A 79 -12.85 -1.08 -4.49
C LEU A 79 -11.83 -0.77 -3.40
N TYR A 80 -11.43 0.50 -3.24
CA TYR A 80 -10.38 0.84 -2.28
C TYR A 80 -10.80 0.46 -0.86
N ARG A 81 -12.05 0.73 -0.48
CA ARG A 81 -12.57 0.40 0.86
C ARG A 81 -12.52 -1.09 1.13
N ARG A 82 -12.93 -1.90 0.15
CA ARG A 82 -12.92 -3.37 0.31
C ARG A 82 -11.51 -3.91 0.43
N LEU A 83 -10.59 -3.46 -0.43
CA LEU A 83 -9.19 -3.89 -0.35
C LEU A 83 -8.54 -3.46 0.97
N ASP A 84 -8.74 -2.21 1.40
CA ASP A 84 -8.20 -1.71 2.66
C ASP A 84 -8.71 -2.49 3.87
N HIS A 85 -10.02 -2.78 3.94
CA HIS A 85 -10.59 -3.59 5.02
C HIS A 85 -10.02 -5.01 5.03
N LEU A 86 -9.90 -5.67 3.87
CA LEU A 86 -9.34 -7.02 3.78
C LEU A 86 -7.87 -7.05 4.17
N CYS A 87 -7.06 -6.10 3.69
CA CYS A 87 -5.65 -5.98 4.09
C CYS A 87 -5.49 -5.76 5.61
N ARG A 88 -6.33 -4.91 6.21
CA ARG A 88 -6.34 -4.66 7.66
C ARG A 88 -6.76 -5.91 8.45
N GLU A 89 -7.80 -6.61 8.00
CA GLU A 89 -8.25 -7.86 8.64
C GLU A 89 -7.17 -8.94 8.60
N PHE A 90 -6.46 -9.07 7.47
CA PHE A 90 -5.33 -10.00 7.34
C PHE A 90 -4.18 -9.65 8.29
N ALA A 91 -3.78 -8.38 8.37
CA ALA A 91 -2.70 -7.96 9.28
C ALA A 91 -3.07 -8.19 10.76
N GLN A 92 -4.29 -7.82 11.16
CA GLN A 92 -4.80 -8.09 12.52
C GLN A 92 -4.84 -9.59 12.84
N ALA A 93 -5.20 -10.41 11.85
CA ALA A 93 -5.19 -11.86 12.00
C ALA A 93 -3.77 -12.40 12.27
N LEU A 94 -2.75 -11.92 11.55
CA LEU A 94 -1.36 -12.30 11.80
C LEU A 94 -0.90 -11.92 13.21
N GLU A 95 -1.28 -10.74 13.70
CA GLU A 95 -0.97 -10.30 15.07
C GLU A 95 -1.62 -11.22 16.11
N LEU A 96 -2.91 -11.54 15.95
CA LEU A 96 -3.66 -12.39 16.88
C LEU A 96 -3.15 -13.84 16.93
N THR A 97 -2.60 -14.35 15.82
CA THR A 97 -2.04 -15.71 15.74
C THR A 97 -0.53 -15.76 15.95
N ASN A 98 0.12 -14.61 16.17
CA ASN A 98 1.57 -14.49 16.23
C ASN A 98 2.28 -15.10 15.00
N MET A 99 1.65 -14.97 13.83
CA MET A 99 2.19 -15.39 12.54
C MET A 99 2.92 -14.23 11.87
N THR A 100 3.88 -14.55 11.00
CA THR A 100 4.58 -13.56 10.17
C THR A 100 4.11 -13.66 8.72
N ALA A 101 4.07 -12.53 8.03
CA ALA A 101 3.78 -12.49 6.62
C ALA A 101 4.92 -13.18 5.83
N ASP A 102 4.57 -14.14 4.99
CA ASP A 102 5.50 -14.77 4.07
C ASP A 102 5.60 -13.99 2.74
N LEU A 103 6.47 -14.45 1.83
CA LEU A 103 6.64 -13.83 0.51
C LEU A 103 5.32 -13.73 -0.26
N ARG A 104 4.47 -14.75 -0.18
CA ARG A 104 3.19 -14.78 -0.90
C ARG A 104 2.26 -13.69 -0.37
N ALA A 105 2.14 -13.59 0.96
CA ALA A 105 1.38 -12.54 1.62
C ALA A 105 1.86 -11.14 1.23
N GLY A 106 3.17 -10.90 1.26
CA GLY A 106 3.74 -9.61 0.85
C GLY A 106 3.39 -9.22 -0.58
N LYS A 107 3.44 -10.16 -1.53
CA LYS A 107 3.08 -9.89 -2.93
C LYS A 107 1.59 -9.58 -3.10
N ILE A 108 0.71 -10.36 -2.49
CA ILE A 108 -0.75 -10.19 -2.59
C ILE A 108 -1.17 -8.88 -1.91
N ILE A 109 -0.73 -8.64 -0.68
CA ILE A 109 -1.06 -7.43 0.07
C ILE A 109 -0.44 -6.19 -0.58
N GLY A 110 0.79 -6.27 -1.10
CA GLY A 110 1.39 -5.19 -1.87
C GLY A 110 0.59 -4.84 -3.12
N THR A 111 0.11 -5.86 -3.85
CA THR A 111 -0.74 -5.66 -5.05
C THR A 111 -2.06 -5.00 -4.66
N ALA A 112 -2.70 -5.47 -3.59
CA ALA A 112 -3.94 -4.87 -3.06
C ALA A 112 -3.74 -3.41 -2.60
N ALA A 113 -2.63 -3.13 -1.91
CA ALA A 113 -2.28 -1.78 -1.48
C ALA A 113 -2.08 -0.85 -2.67
N LEU A 114 -1.36 -1.30 -3.71
CA LEU A 114 -1.18 -0.53 -4.95
C LEU A 114 -2.52 -0.24 -5.64
N PHE A 115 -3.41 -1.23 -5.74
CA PHE A 115 -4.77 -1.05 -6.28
C PHE A 115 -5.56 -0.01 -5.47
N SER A 116 -5.51 -0.10 -4.14
CA SER A 116 -6.18 0.86 -3.25
C SER A 116 -5.65 2.29 -3.45
N ILE A 117 -4.34 2.48 -3.49
CA ILE A 117 -3.72 3.79 -3.74
C ILE A 117 -4.14 4.34 -5.11
N ARG A 118 -4.03 3.52 -6.16
CA ARG A 118 -4.40 3.89 -7.54
C ARG A 118 -5.89 4.20 -7.69
N ALA A 119 -6.76 3.49 -6.97
CA ALA A 119 -8.20 3.75 -6.97
C ALA A 119 -8.54 5.10 -6.30
N ARG A 120 -7.79 5.50 -5.27
CA ARG A 120 -7.97 6.76 -4.54
C ARG A 120 -7.42 7.99 -5.29
N GLN A 121 -6.40 7.81 -6.13
CA GLN A 121 -5.76 8.89 -6.87
C GLN A 121 -6.74 9.74 -7.72
N PRO A 122 -7.55 9.18 -8.65
CA PRO A 122 -8.48 9.98 -9.46
C PRO A 122 -9.69 10.48 -8.64
N LEU A 123 -9.88 9.98 -7.42
CA LEU A 123 -10.90 10.45 -6.50
C LEU A 123 -10.44 11.70 -5.71
N GLY A 124 -9.16 12.05 -5.75
CA GLY A 124 -8.59 13.12 -4.94
C GLY A 124 -8.51 12.77 -3.45
N LEU A 125 -8.35 11.47 -3.14
CA LEU A 125 -8.33 10.94 -1.77
C LEU A 125 -6.92 10.59 -1.27
N LEU A 126 -5.88 10.96 -2.02
CA LEU A 126 -4.50 10.93 -1.54
C LEU A 126 -4.16 12.29 -0.96
N GLY A 127 -3.52 12.32 0.21
CA GLY A 127 -2.97 13.56 0.75
C GLY A 127 -1.75 14.05 -0.03
N PRO A 128 -1.23 15.23 0.32
CA PRO A 128 -0.07 15.79 -0.36
C PRO A 128 1.14 14.86 -0.20
N PRO A 129 1.99 14.72 -1.24
CA PRO A 129 3.25 14.00 -1.07
C PRO A 129 4.17 14.73 -0.08
N PRO A 130 5.10 14.02 0.59
CA PRO A 130 6.12 14.68 1.39
C PRO A 130 6.90 15.70 0.54
N LEU A 131 7.19 16.87 1.12
CA LEU A 131 7.81 18.03 0.43
C LEU A 131 6.99 18.60 -0.74
N ASP A 132 5.65 18.45 -0.70
CA ASP A 132 4.78 19.08 -1.69
C ASP A 132 4.98 20.60 -1.72
N ALA A 133 4.95 21.20 -2.91
CA ALA A 133 5.23 22.61 -3.17
C ALA A 133 6.63 23.14 -2.72
N GLU A 134 7.51 22.27 -2.21
CA GLU A 134 8.90 22.62 -1.86
C GLU A 134 9.92 22.19 -2.93
N LEU A 135 9.46 21.49 -3.98
CA LEU A 135 10.27 20.97 -5.06
C LEU A 135 9.92 21.66 -6.39
N ASP A 136 10.93 21.82 -7.23
CA ASP A 136 10.83 22.39 -8.57
C ASP A 136 10.16 21.41 -9.55
N ASP A 137 9.51 21.96 -10.58
CA ASP A 137 8.97 21.18 -11.69
C ASP A 137 10.10 20.65 -12.59
N PRO A 138 10.18 19.33 -12.83
CA PRO A 138 11.25 18.76 -13.63
C PRO A 138 11.15 19.24 -15.09
N PRO A 139 12.26 19.73 -15.68
CA PRO A 139 12.29 20.09 -17.10
C PRO A 139 12.16 18.83 -17.97
N ILE A 140 11.82 19.03 -19.24
CA ILE A 140 11.85 17.94 -20.23
C ILE A 140 13.32 17.54 -20.47
N GLY A 141 13.63 16.25 -20.35
CA GLY A 141 14.94 15.69 -20.69
C GLY A 141 15.67 15.11 -19.48
N VAL A 142 17.00 15.06 -19.56
CA VAL A 142 17.87 14.51 -18.52
C VAL A 142 18.33 15.63 -17.58
N VAL A 143 18.20 15.40 -16.28
CA VAL A 143 18.68 16.31 -15.23
C VAL A 143 19.85 15.67 -14.51
N SER A 144 21.00 16.34 -14.50
CA SER A 144 22.17 15.93 -13.73
C SER A 144 22.05 16.37 -12.28
N GLY A 145 22.38 15.48 -11.34
CA GLY A 145 22.36 15.79 -9.92
C GLY A 145 22.60 14.56 -9.04
N PHE A 146 22.46 14.76 -7.73
CA PHE A 146 22.57 13.72 -6.72
C PHE A 146 21.22 13.42 -6.09
N GLY A 147 20.83 12.15 -6.09
CA GLY A 147 19.60 11.67 -5.43
C GLY A 147 19.84 11.40 -3.94
N ARG A 148 18.96 11.91 -3.07
CA ARG A 148 18.98 11.69 -1.62
C ARG A 148 17.57 11.52 -1.06
N MET A 149 17.41 10.68 -0.02
CA MET A 149 16.16 10.65 0.73
C MET A 149 16.09 11.88 1.63
N CYS A 150 15.06 12.70 1.45
CA CYS A 150 14.81 13.87 2.28
C CYS A 150 13.60 13.62 3.18
N TYR A 151 13.84 13.58 4.49
CA TYR A 151 12.77 13.61 5.48
C TYR A 151 12.18 15.03 5.54
N VAL A 152 10.86 15.14 5.62
CA VAL A 152 10.18 16.43 5.85
C VAL A 152 10.62 17.03 7.18
N ASP A 153 10.78 16.17 8.19
CA ASP A 153 11.26 16.55 9.51
C ASP A 153 11.92 15.35 10.19
N PRO A 154 13.26 15.34 10.33
CA PRO A 154 13.98 14.22 10.95
C PRO A 154 13.57 13.92 12.39
N ALA A 155 13.01 14.90 13.12
CA ALA A 155 12.54 14.70 14.49
C ALA A 155 11.12 14.10 14.54
N ASN A 156 10.37 14.19 13.44
CA ASN A 156 8.98 13.78 13.35
C ASN A 156 8.78 12.85 12.13
N PRO A 157 9.21 11.58 12.20
CA PRO A 157 9.22 10.67 11.05
C PRO A 157 7.84 10.46 10.40
N TRP A 158 6.76 10.66 11.14
CA TRP A 158 5.39 10.54 10.61
C TRP A 158 5.05 11.56 9.53
N LYS A 159 5.85 12.62 9.34
CA LYS A 159 5.72 13.54 8.20
C LYS A 159 6.24 12.97 6.89
N GLY A 160 6.90 11.81 6.94
CA GLY A 160 7.39 11.10 5.77
C GLY A 160 8.70 11.63 5.20
N ALA A 161 9.10 11.00 4.11
CA ALA A 161 10.29 11.33 3.36
C ALA A 161 10.03 11.19 1.85
N ARG A 162 10.87 11.82 1.04
CA ARG A 162 10.79 11.74 -0.42
C ARG A 162 12.19 11.73 -1.02
N TRP A 163 12.37 10.94 -2.07
CA TRP A 163 13.56 11.01 -2.91
C TRP A 163 13.60 12.35 -3.64
N VAL A 164 14.72 13.07 -3.49
CA VAL A 164 14.94 14.38 -4.12
C VAL A 164 16.25 14.31 -4.89
N LEU A 165 16.22 14.78 -6.15
CA LEU A 165 17.41 15.08 -6.92
C LEU A 165 17.82 16.53 -6.64
N GLU A 166 19.02 16.72 -6.10
CA GLU A 166 19.67 18.03 -6.03
C GLU A 166 20.56 18.20 -7.26
N SER A 167 20.19 19.14 -8.12
CA SER A 167 20.95 19.47 -9.32
C SER A 167 22.20 20.28 -9.00
N GLU A 168 23.15 20.32 -9.92
CA GLU A 168 24.38 21.12 -9.79
C GLU A 168 24.11 22.63 -9.66
N THR A 169 22.96 23.09 -10.17
CA THR A 169 22.49 24.48 -10.08
C THR A 169 21.70 24.77 -8.80
N GLY A 170 21.55 23.79 -7.89
CA GLY A 170 20.88 23.93 -6.60
C GLY A 170 19.35 23.76 -6.65
N GLN A 171 18.78 23.48 -7.82
CA GLN A 171 17.36 23.14 -7.97
C GLN A 171 17.07 21.75 -7.43
N ARG A 172 15.87 21.54 -6.89
CA ARG A 172 15.46 20.32 -6.18
C ARG A 172 14.26 19.70 -6.88
N PHE A 173 14.45 18.55 -7.51
CA PHE A 173 13.41 17.87 -8.26
C PHE A 173 12.91 16.61 -7.55
N PRO A 174 11.63 16.25 -7.69
CA PRO A 174 11.15 14.98 -7.19
C PRO A 174 11.82 13.82 -7.94
N LEU A 175 12.22 12.80 -7.19
CA LEU A 175 12.77 11.55 -7.71
C LEU A 175 11.92 10.38 -7.21
N THR A 176 11.92 9.26 -7.91
CA THR A 176 11.23 8.02 -7.51
C THR A 176 12.24 6.90 -7.28
N LEU A 177 11.89 5.93 -6.44
CA LEU A 177 12.71 4.74 -6.26
C LEU A 177 12.88 3.99 -7.59
N SER A 178 11.83 3.95 -8.43
CA SER A 178 11.92 3.36 -9.77
C SER A 178 13.00 4.04 -10.62
N MET A 179 13.04 5.37 -10.65
CA MET A 179 14.09 6.11 -11.38
C MET A 179 15.49 5.79 -10.85
N LEU A 180 15.66 5.66 -9.53
CA LEU A 180 16.93 5.26 -8.91
C LEU A 180 17.36 3.84 -9.30
N LEU A 181 16.41 2.91 -9.40
CA LEU A 181 16.69 1.50 -9.67
C LEU A 181 16.90 1.20 -11.16
N PHE A 182 16.27 1.96 -12.06
CA PHE A 182 16.23 1.61 -13.49
C PHE A 182 16.79 2.70 -14.43
N ASP A 183 16.61 3.97 -14.10
CA ASP A 183 16.91 5.08 -15.02
C ASP A 183 18.19 5.86 -14.65
N SER A 184 18.70 5.67 -13.44
CA SER A 184 19.84 6.44 -12.89
C SER A 184 21.16 5.68 -13.02
N SER A 185 22.20 6.38 -13.51
CA SER A 185 23.58 5.88 -13.54
C SER A 185 24.30 6.13 -12.21
N GLY A 186 25.11 5.17 -11.75
CA GLY A 186 25.99 5.36 -10.58
C GLY A 186 25.31 5.24 -9.21
N VAL A 187 24.01 4.91 -9.17
CA VAL A 187 23.27 4.67 -7.93
C VAL A 187 23.63 3.31 -7.33
N ASN A 188 23.94 3.30 -6.03
CA ASN A 188 23.98 2.06 -5.26
C ASN A 188 22.55 1.61 -4.96
N LYS A 189 22.02 0.71 -5.80
CA LYS A 189 20.63 0.25 -5.77
C LYS A 189 20.24 -0.40 -4.44
N ASP A 190 21.14 -1.18 -3.84
CA ASP A 190 20.87 -1.83 -2.56
C ASP A 190 20.84 -0.83 -1.40
N ALA A 191 21.71 0.20 -1.45
CA ALA A 191 21.65 1.30 -0.50
C ALA A 191 20.34 2.09 -0.63
N ALA A 192 19.92 2.41 -1.86
CA ALA A 192 18.65 3.11 -2.10
C ALA A 192 17.43 2.31 -1.62
N ARG A 193 17.39 0.99 -1.86
CA ARG A 193 16.33 0.13 -1.31
C ARG A 193 16.33 0.15 0.21
N ARG A 194 17.48 -0.01 0.85
CA ARG A 194 17.59 0.00 2.31
C ARG A 194 17.15 1.35 2.90
N GLU A 195 17.61 2.47 2.34
CA GLU A 195 17.25 3.81 2.81
C GLU A 195 15.75 4.09 2.65
N HIS A 196 15.13 3.64 1.56
CA HIS A 196 13.68 3.76 1.38
C HIS A 196 12.91 2.88 2.38
N ARG A 197 13.38 1.65 2.61
CA ARG A 197 12.80 0.75 3.61
C ARG A 197 12.87 1.37 5.00
N GLU A 198 14.03 1.92 5.39
CA GLU A 198 14.23 2.60 6.68
C GLU A 198 13.24 3.76 6.87
N ALA A 199 12.94 4.52 5.81
CA ALA A 199 11.94 5.59 5.85
C ALA A 199 10.51 5.07 6.10
N ILE A 200 10.13 3.94 5.48
CA ILE A 200 8.83 3.29 5.74
C ILE A 200 8.78 2.78 7.18
N GLU A 201 9.81 2.07 7.64
CA GLU A 201 9.89 1.53 8.99
C GLU A 201 9.83 2.63 10.06
N ALA A 202 10.47 3.77 9.83
CA ALA A 202 10.39 4.94 10.70
C ALA A 202 8.96 5.51 10.77
N CYS A 203 8.25 5.57 9.64
CA CYS A 203 6.83 5.97 9.61
C CYS A 203 5.94 4.97 10.35
N ILE A 204 6.15 3.66 10.15
CA ILE A 204 5.42 2.61 10.87
C ILE A 204 5.61 2.77 12.37
N ALA A 205 6.85 2.88 12.85
CA ALA A 205 7.16 3.03 14.27
C ALA A 205 6.52 4.29 14.86
N ALA A 206 6.50 5.39 14.09
CA ALA A 206 5.89 6.65 14.49
C ALA A 206 4.35 6.64 14.46
N SER A 207 3.71 5.71 13.73
CA SER A 207 2.25 5.69 13.54
C SER A 207 1.46 5.47 14.84
N CYS A 208 2.08 4.90 15.86
CA CYS A 208 1.51 4.68 17.19
C CYS A 208 1.74 5.85 18.16
N MET A 209 2.47 6.90 17.76
CA MET A 209 2.74 8.06 18.61
C MET A 209 1.49 8.93 18.74
N SER A 210 1.24 9.47 19.93
CA SER A 210 0.06 10.31 20.20
C SER A 210 0.05 11.63 19.44
N GLU A 211 1.24 12.14 19.11
CA GLU A 211 1.48 13.40 18.40
C GLU A 211 1.40 13.24 16.88
N ALA A 212 1.41 12.00 16.37
CA ALA A 212 1.33 11.74 14.94
C ALA A 212 -0.09 12.04 14.44
N ASP A 213 -0.20 13.08 13.60
CA ASP A 213 -1.46 13.40 12.93
C ASP A 213 -1.85 12.24 11.99
N PRO A 214 -3.07 11.66 12.13
CA PRO A 214 -3.50 10.52 11.34
C PRO A 214 -3.50 10.76 9.83
N PHE A 215 -3.87 11.96 9.40
CA PHE A 215 -3.91 12.31 7.98
C PHE A 215 -2.50 12.42 7.41
N VAL A 216 -1.59 13.04 8.15
CA VAL A 216 -0.19 13.20 7.75
C VAL A 216 0.52 11.84 7.65
N ILE A 217 0.41 10.98 8.67
CA ILE A 217 1.06 9.66 8.65
C ILE A 217 0.48 8.75 7.56
N ALA A 218 -0.85 8.78 7.37
CA ALA A 218 -1.49 8.04 6.28
C ALA A 218 -0.94 8.47 4.92
N SER A 219 -0.83 9.77 4.70
CA SER A 219 -0.31 10.33 3.45
C SER A 219 1.15 9.96 3.24
N ALA A 220 1.99 10.07 4.28
CA ALA A 220 3.39 9.69 4.23
C ALA A 220 3.57 8.21 3.87
N LEU A 221 2.86 7.30 4.55
CA LEU A 221 2.91 5.87 4.28
C LEU A 221 2.37 5.53 2.88
N ASP A 222 1.28 6.15 2.44
CA ASP A 222 0.73 5.92 1.10
C ASP A 222 1.74 6.29 0.00
N TRP A 223 2.43 7.42 0.12
CA TRP A 223 3.41 7.86 -0.87
C TRP A 223 4.69 7.04 -0.87
N LEU A 224 5.23 6.70 0.31
CA LEU A 224 6.38 5.82 0.41
C LEU A 224 6.04 4.41 -0.11
N LEU A 225 4.89 3.84 0.30
CA LEU A 225 4.45 2.55 -0.23
C LEU A 225 4.21 2.59 -1.73
N TYR A 226 3.59 3.65 -2.24
CA TYR A 226 3.37 3.79 -3.67
C TYR A 226 4.69 3.73 -4.44
N ASP A 227 5.69 4.49 -4.01
CA ASP A 227 7.00 4.53 -4.67
C ASP A 227 7.73 3.17 -4.56
N TRP A 228 7.69 2.54 -3.38
CA TRP A 228 8.20 1.19 -3.17
C TRP A 228 7.54 0.17 -4.10
N LEU A 229 6.21 0.11 -4.11
CA LEU A 229 5.42 -0.87 -4.85
C LEU A 229 5.58 -0.66 -6.36
N MET A 230 5.57 0.59 -6.83
CA MET A 230 5.79 0.92 -8.24
C MET A 230 7.16 0.47 -8.75
N ALA A 231 8.20 0.57 -7.92
CA ALA A 231 9.56 0.14 -8.24
C ALA A 231 9.75 -1.40 -8.22
N HIS A 232 8.79 -2.14 -7.65
CA HIS A 232 8.86 -3.60 -7.49
C HIS A 232 7.70 -4.32 -8.19
N ARG A 233 7.10 -3.71 -9.22
CA ARG A 233 6.16 -4.40 -10.10
C ARG A 233 6.90 -5.38 -11.01
N GLU A 234 6.22 -6.42 -11.45
CA GLU A 234 6.75 -7.39 -12.42
C GLU A 234 7.21 -6.71 -13.71
N ASP A 235 6.40 -5.79 -14.23
CA ASP A 235 6.67 -5.02 -15.44
C ASP A 235 5.82 -3.72 -15.45
N PRO A 236 6.01 -2.82 -16.43
CA PRO A 236 5.27 -1.55 -16.50
C PRO A 236 3.75 -1.70 -16.65
N ASP A 237 3.26 -2.77 -17.26
CA ASP A 237 1.84 -3.05 -17.56
C ASP A 237 1.17 -3.91 -16.47
N SER A 238 1.98 -4.55 -15.62
CA SER A 238 1.52 -5.33 -14.47
C SER A 238 1.53 -4.49 -13.18
N ALA A 239 0.63 -4.83 -12.28
CA ALA A 239 0.63 -4.34 -10.91
C ALA A 239 0.97 -5.45 -9.90
N ALA A 240 1.29 -6.65 -10.38
CA ALA A 240 1.76 -7.75 -9.56
C ALA A 240 3.09 -7.38 -8.92
N ILE A 241 3.15 -7.43 -7.60
CA ILE A 241 4.36 -7.11 -6.84
C ILE A 241 5.32 -8.29 -6.83
N GLN A 242 6.59 -8.01 -7.05
CA GLN A 242 7.68 -8.95 -6.95
C GLN A 242 8.57 -8.62 -5.76
N ILE A 243 8.83 -9.65 -4.96
CA ILE A 243 9.78 -9.60 -3.85
C ILE A 243 10.85 -10.64 -4.18
N PRO A 244 12.12 -10.22 -4.38
CA PRO A 244 13.20 -11.16 -4.65
C PRO A 244 13.39 -12.12 -3.47
N LYS A 245 13.78 -13.36 -3.77
CA LYS A 245 14.14 -14.35 -2.73
C LYS A 245 15.31 -13.82 -1.88
N GLY A 246 15.25 -14.01 -0.57
CA GLY A 246 16.23 -13.45 0.37
C GLY A 246 15.87 -12.06 0.92
N TYR A 247 14.72 -11.52 0.52
CA TYR A 247 14.15 -10.26 1.02
C TYR A 247 12.79 -10.50 1.70
N GLU A 248 12.65 -11.61 2.41
CA GLU A 248 11.41 -12.00 3.10
C GLU A 248 10.94 -10.92 4.10
N SER A 249 11.86 -10.17 4.69
CA SER A 249 11.54 -9.06 5.58
C SER A 249 10.80 -7.90 4.88
N ASP A 250 10.90 -7.78 3.55
CA ASP A 250 10.13 -6.79 2.75
C ASP A 250 8.64 -7.15 2.73
N ALA A 251 8.30 -8.44 2.74
CA ALA A 251 6.91 -8.87 2.84
C ALA A 251 6.27 -8.40 4.16
N VAL A 252 6.99 -8.55 5.27
CA VAL A 252 6.55 -8.07 6.58
C VAL A 252 6.36 -6.54 6.56
N MET A 253 7.35 -5.80 6.04
CA MET A 253 7.27 -4.34 5.94
C MET A 253 6.04 -3.89 5.13
N ILE A 254 5.78 -4.50 3.97
CA ILE A 254 4.63 -4.15 3.11
C ILE A 254 3.31 -4.36 3.84
N VAL A 255 3.14 -5.51 4.50
CA VAL A 255 1.90 -5.82 5.25
C VAL A 255 1.71 -4.84 6.40
N THR A 256 2.76 -4.60 7.20
CA THR A 256 2.69 -3.69 8.34
C THR A 256 2.44 -2.24 7.92
N ALA A 257 3.13 -1.75 6.89
CA ALA A 257 2.94 -0.41 6.36
C ALA A 257 1.51 -0.21 5.82
N THR A 258 0.99 -1.21 5.10
CA THR A 258 -0.38 -1.19 4.57
C THR A 258 -1.39 -1.10 5.70
N ALA A 259 -1.24 -1.94 6.74
CA ALA A 259 -2.10 -1.93 7.90
C ALA A 259 -2.03 -0.60 8.68
N ALA A 260 -0.83 -0.03 8.85
CA ALA A 260 -0.63 1.25 9.50
C ALA A 260 -1.29 2.41 8.72
N SER A 261 -1.13 2.45 7.39
CA SER A 261 -1.82 3.44 6.52
C SER A 261 -3.34 3.32 6.68
N VAL A 262 -3.91 2.11 6.53
CA VAL A 262 -5.35 1.90 6.63
C VAL A 262 -5.87 2.28 8.02
N THR A 263 -5.16 1.90 9.08
CA THR A 263 -5.54 2.21 10.47
C THR A 263 -5.54 3.71 10.74
N ALA A 264 -4.53 4.43 10.26
CA ALA A 264 -4.48 5.89 10.34
C ALA A 264 -5.65 6.54 9.56
N ARG A 265 -5.92 6.07 8.34
CA ARG A 265 -7.04 6.54 7.50
C ARG A 265 -8.41 6.28 8.12
N ALA A 266 -8.58 5.16 8.82
CA ALA A 266 -9.84 4.83 9.50
C ALA A 266 -10.24 5.86 10.59
N ARG A 267 -9.31 6.71 11.05
CA ARG A 267 -9.60 7.80 12.00
C ARG A 267 -10.32 8.98 11.37
N PHE A 268 -10.31 9.12 10.04
CA PHE A 268 -10.92 10.25 9.34
C PHE A 268 -11.68 9.90 8.04
N ASP A 269 -11.53 8.70 7.48
CA ASP A 269 -12.37 8.19 6.38
C ASP A 269 -13.55 7.39 6.97
N PRO A 270 -14.80 7.91 6.92
CA PRO A 270 -15.97 7.21 7.45
C PRO A 270 -16.26 5.87 6.75
N GLY A 271 -15.73 5.65 5.55
CA GLY A 271 -15.86 4.37 4.84
C GLY A 271 -14.95 3.28 5.37
N LEU A 272 -13.94 3.66 6.15
CA LEU A 272 -13.00 2.76 6.83
C LEU A 272 -13.26 2.70 8.34
N ALA A 273 -14.07 3.61 8.88
CA ALA A 273 -14.57 3.57 10.24
C ALA A 273 -15.53 2.37 10.42
N ALA A 274 -14.97 1.25 10.87
CA ALA A 274 -15.67 0.03 11.28
C ALA A 274 -14.83 -0.69 12.34
#